data_AF-A0A1V3NDG3-F1
#
_entry.id   AF-A0A1V3NDG3-F1
#
_cell.length_a   1.000
_cell.length_b   1.000
_cell.length_c   1.000
_cell.angle_alpha   90.00
_cell.angle_beta   90.00
_cell.angle_gamma   90.00
#
_symmetry.space_group_name_H-M   'P 1'
#
loop_
_entity.id
_entity.type
_entity.pdbx_description
1 polymer ?
#
loop_
_entity_poly.entity_id
_entity_poly.type
_entity_poly.pdbx_seq_one_letter_code
_entity_poly.pdbx_strand_id
1 'polypeptide(L)'
;MMKRLHASRGRALPALVIVQLVVAVIALAVLVVVALEIRPLLEEKEQLEASIGDYQSQIARYREDIERLDVQLQETRRELEETRERLEQTADMSRFTHPLDPVDLKDLFSRYPHASRGLELIMHLRERNVGWRLGGQNPDVGFDSPSFAAFVLEELGLLEGGFEPGESLLATSRRLFERLPPTGSPEVGDLVFYPAGYVLFFYRDQDGQPFVIGMTPMGIAALDPDFAVPVGFRRSGLSR
;
A
#
# COMPACT_ATOMS: atom_id res chain seq x y z
N MET A 1 30.95 -71.89 -98.35
CA MET A 1 31.69 -70.61 -98.42
C MET A 1 31.71 -70.00 -97.03
N MET A 2 32.81 -70.20 -96.30
CA MET A 2 33.02 -69.73 -94.92
C MET A 2 33.28 -68.22 -94.89
N LYS A 3 32.62 -67.49 -93.99
CA LYS A 3 33.17 -66.24 -93.42
C LYS A 3 33.00 -66.27 -91.91
N ARG A 4 34.11 -66.56 -91.23
CA ARG A 4 34.32 -66.35 -89.80
C ARG A 4 34.19 -64.85 -89.51
N LEU A 5 33.37 -64.47 -88.54
CA LEU A 5 33.45 -63.16 -87.90
C LEU A 5 33.96 -63.37 -86.48
N HIS A 6 35.17 -62.86 -86.27
CA HIS A 6 35.91 -62.86 -85.03
C HIS A 6 35.19 -62.07 -83.94
N ALA A 7 35.36 -62.57 -82.71
CA ALA A 7 35.00 -61.93 -81.48
C ALA A 7 35.65 -60.54 -81.32
N SER A 8 34.89 -59.57 -80.79
CA SER A 8 35.42 -58.37 -80.12
C SER A 8 34.80 -58.20 -78.72
N ARG A 9 34.68 -59.29 -77.97
CA ARG A 9 34.46 -59.23 -76.52
C ARG A 9 35.78 -58.87 -75.83
N GLY A 10 36.06 -57.58 -75.65
CA GLY A 10 37.28 -57.17 -74.95
C GLY A 10 37.44 -55.71 -74.53
N ARG A 11 36.47 -54.80 -74.79
CA ARG A 11 36.66 -53.36 -74.49
C ARG A 11 35.48 -52.61 -73.86
N ALA A 12 34.36 -53.27 -73.56
CA ALA A 12 33.17 -52.60 -72.99
C ALA A 12 33.20 -52.48 -71.45
N LEU A 13 33.93 -53.36 -70.75
CA LEU A 13 34.06 -53.31 -69.28
C LEU A 13 34.78 -52.06 -68.73
N PRO A 14 35.90 -51.57 -69.31
CA PRO A 14 36.58 -50.38 -68.77
C PRO A 14 35.78 -49.08 -68.96
N ALA A 15 35.01 -48.94 -70.05
CA ALA A 15 34.24 -47.73 -70.31
C ALA A 15 33.08 -47.53 -69.31
N LEU A 16 32.42 -48.62 -68.90
CA LEU A 16 31.32 -48.58 -67.95
C LEU A 16 31.79 -48.22 -66.52
N VAL A 17 32.97 -48.72 -66.13
CA VAL A 17 33.63 -48.34 -64.88
C VAL A 17 33.99 -46.85 -64.88
N ILE A 18 34.51 -46.31 -65.98
CA ILE A 18 34.85 -44.88 -66.10
C ILE A 18 33.59 -44.01 -65.96
N VAL A 19 32.49 -44.36 -66.63
CA VAL A 19 31.23 -43.61 -66.54
C VAL A 19 30.67 -43.64 -65.11
N GLN A 20 30.67 -44.80 -64.44
CA GLN A 20 30.26 -44.88 -63.03
C GLN A 20 31.14 -44.02 -62.12
N LEU A 21 32.44 -43.98 -62.39
CA LEU A 21 33.39 -43.18 -61.61
C LEU A 21 33.13 -41.68 -61.80
N VAL A 22 32.84 -41.23 -63.03
CA VAL A 22 32.47 -39.84 -63.32
C VAL A 22 31.16 -39.45 -62.63
N VAL A 23 30.14 -40.31 -62.69
CA VAL A 23 28.85 -40.07 -61.99
C VAL A 23 29.06 -40.01 -60.48
N ALA A 24 29.88 -40.89 -59.92
CA ALA A 24 30.21 -40.88 -58.49
C ALA A 24 30.95 -39.59 -58.08
N VAL A 25 31.88 -39.10 -58.90
CA VAL A 25 32.59 -37.83 -58.65
C VAL A 25 31.65 -36.63 -58.72
N ILE A 26 30.75 -36.59 -59.70
CA ILE A 26 29.74 -35.52 -59.82
C ILE A 26 28.78 -35.56 -58.62
N ALA A 27 28.29 -36.74 -58.23
CA ALA A 27 27.42 -36.89 -57.07
C ALA A 27 28.12 -36.43 -55.77
N LEU A 28 29.41 -36.74 -55.60
CA LEU A 28 30.21 -36.28 -54.47
C LEU A 28 30.38 -34.75 -54.49
N ALA A 29 30.66 -34.16 -55.66
CA ALA A 29 30.80 -32.72 -55.82
C ALA A 29 29.51 -31.97 -55.46
N VAL A 30 28.35 -32.47 -55.90
CA VAL A 30 27.04 -31.92 -55.54
C VAL A 30 26.80 -32.04 -54.03
N LEU A 31 27.12 -33.19 -53.42
CA LEU A 31 27.03 -33.38 -51.97
C LEU A 31 27.89 -32.39 -51.18
N VAL A 32 29.10 -32.09 -51.67
CA VAL A 32 30.00 -31.12 -51.04
C VAL A 32 29.44 -29.70 -51.15
N VAL A 33 28.94 -29.29 -52.32
CA VAL A 33 28.33 -27.96 -52.50
C VAL A 33 27.12 -27.80 -51.59
N VAL A 34 26.23 -28.79 -51.55
CA VAL A 34 25.06 -28.79 -50.67
C VAL A 34 25.47 -28.77 -49.19
N ALA A 35 26.52 -29.51 -48.81
CA ALA A 35 27.03 -29.49 -47.44
C ALA A 35 27.64 -28.14 -47.05
N LEU A 36 28.26 -27.43 -48.00
CA LEU A 36 28.81 -26.09 -47.77
C LEU A 36 27.72 -25.03 -47.60
N GLU A 37 26.58 -25.16 -48.29
CA GLU A 37 25.43 -24.25 -48.14
C GLU A 37 24.61 -24.54 -46.87
N ILE A 38 24.48 -25.81 -46.45
CA ILE A 38 23.67 -26.19 -45.28
C ILE A 38 24.35 -25.79 -43.95
N ARG A 39 25.68 -25.86 -43.85
CA ARG A 39 26.42 -25.53 -42.62
C ARG A 39 26.14 -24.12 -42.08
N PRO A 40 26.29 -23.03 -42.87
CA PRO A 40 26.02 -21.68 -42.36
C PRO A 40 24.56 -21.51 -41.96
N LEU A 41 23.61 -22.18 -42.65
CA LEU A 41 22.19 -22.15 -42.28
C LEU A 41 21.91 -22.85 -40.95
N LEU A 42 22.65 -23.92 -40.62
CA LEU A 42 22.54 -24.59 -39.32
C LEU A 42 23.11 -23.71 -38.20
N GLU A 43 24.26 -23.07 -38.43
CA GLU A 43 24.86 -22.13 -37.47
C GLU A 43 23.96 -20.91 -37.24
N GLU A 44 23.37 -20.35 -38.30
CA GLU A 44 22.40 -19.26 -38.21
C GLU A 44 21.15 -19.68 -37.43
N LYS A 45 20.64 -20.88 -37.68
CA LYS A 45 19.51 -21.45 -36.93
C LYS A 45 19.83 -21.59 -35.43
N GLU A 46 20.99 -22.12 -35.07
CA GLU A 46 21.41 -22.25 -33.66
C GLU A 46 21.55 -20.88 -32.98
N GLN A 47 22.10 -19.88 -33.68
CA GLN A 47 22.18 -18.50 -33.18
C GLN A 47 20.80 -17.86 -33.00
N LEU A 48 19.87 -18.09 -33.94
CA LEU A 48 18.48 -17.63 -33.84
C LEU A 48 17.78 -18.28 -32.65
N GLU A 49 17.92 -19.60 -32.46
CA GLU A 49 17.34 -20.32 -31.32
C GLU A 49 17.88 -19.81 -29.98
N ALA A 50 19.20 -19.58 -29.88
CA ALA A 50 19.81 -18.98 -28.70
C ALA A 50 19.29 -17.56 -28.42
N SER A 51 19.15 -16.74 -29.46
CA SER A 51 18.62 -15.38 -29.37
C SER A 51 17.16 -15.37 -28.92
N ILE A 52 16.32 -16.29 -29.43
CA ILE A 52 14.92 -16.45 -29.00
C ILE A 52 14.86 -16.80 -27.51
N GLY A 53 15.73 -17.70 -27.04
CA GLY A 53 15.81 -18.06 -25.62
C GLY A 53 16.20 -16.88 -24.72
N ASP A 54 17.16 -16.06 -25.16
CA ASP A 54 17.53 -14.85 -24.43
C ASP A 54 16.40 -13.81 -24.42
N TYR A 55 15.77 -13.55 -25.58
CA TYR A 55 14.62 -12.65 -25.65
C TYR A 55 13.43 -13.11 -24.80
N GLN A 56 13.14 -14.41 -24.74
CA GLN A 56 12.11 -14.95 -23.86
C GLN A 56 12.45 -14.71 -22.38
N SER A 57 13.72 -14.90 -22.02
CA SER A 57 14.21 -14.66 -20.66
C SER A 57 14.19 -13.17 -20.29
N GLN A 58 14.46 -12.27 -21.25
CA GLN A 58 14.32 -10.83 -21.07
C GLN A 58 12.85 -10.42 -20.91
N ILE A 59 11.94 -10.96 -21.73
CA ILE A 59 10.50 -10.69 -21.63
C ILE A 59 9.96 -11.12 -20.26
N ALA A 60 10.38 -12.29 -19.75
CA ALA A 60 9.99 -12.76 -18.42
C ALA A 60 10.44 -11.79 -17.32
N ARG A 61 11.71 -11.35 -17.36
CA ARG A 61 12.26 -10.36 -16.42
C ARG A 61 11.53 -9.02 -16.49
N TYR A 62 11.27 -8.50 -17.69
CA TYR A 62 10.55 -7.24 -17.85
C TYR A 62 9.10 -7.33 -17.35
N ARG A 63 8.44 -8.47 -17.45
CA ARG A 63 7.09 -8.66 -16.88
C ARG A 63 7.12 -8.59 -15.36
N GLU A 64 8.07 -9.27 -14.73
CA GLU A 64 8.25 -9.22 -13.27
C GLU A 64 8.58 -7.80 -12.80
N ASP A 65 9.45 -7.10 -13.53
CA ASP A 65 9.79 -5.70 -13.24
C ASP A 65 8.56 -4.77 -13.36
N ILE A 66 7.72 -4.96 -14.38
CA ILE A 66 6.49 -4.18 -14.56
C ILE A 66 5.50 -4.45 -13.42
N GLU A 67 5.31 -5.70 -13.02
CA GLU A 67 4.41 -6.04 -11.90
C GLU A 67 4.89 -5.43 -10.60
N ARG A 68 6.19 -5.53 -10.30
CA ARG A 68 6.77 -4.91 -9.11
C ARG A 68 6.66 -3.39 -9.13
N LEU A 69 6.91 -2.76 -10.28
CA LEU A 69 6.78 -1.30 -10.41
C LEU A 69 5.33 -0.85 -10.30
N ASP A 70 4.36 -1.63 -10.79
CA ASP A 70 2.94 -1.31 -10.65
C ASP A 70 2.51 -1.32 -9.17
N VAL A 71 2.94 -2.34 -8.42
CA VAL A 71 2.70 -2.40 -6.96
C VAL A 71 3.30 -1.19 -6.24
N GLN A 72 4.56 -0.85 -6.54
CA GLN A 72 5.22 0.32 -5.95
C GLN A 72 4.55 1.64 -6.33
N LEU A 73 4.07 1.77 -7.58
CA LEU A 73 3.34 2.94 -8.05
C LEU A 73 2.01 3.09 -7.32
N GLN A 74 1.28 1.99 -7.10
CA GLN A 74 0.04 2.01 -6.35
C GLN A 74 0.26 2.40 -4.89
N GLU A 75 1.28 1.86 -4.24
CA GLU A 75 1.64 2.20 -2.86
C GLU A 75 2.04 3.67 -2.74
N THR A 76 2.92 4.15 -3.63
CA THR A 76 3.36 5.56 -3.63
C THR A 76 2.20 6.52 -3.89
N ARG A 77 1.27 6.18 -4.79
CA ARG A 77 0.07 6.99 -5.04
C ARG A 77 -0.82 7.05 -3.81
N ARG A 78 -0.99 5.93 -3.10
CA ARG A 78 -1.76 5.87 -1.87
C ARG A 78 -1.14 6.75 -0.79
N GLU A 79 0.18 6.67 -0.59
CA GLU A 79 0.91 7.52 0.35
C GLU A 79 0.83 9.01 -0.02
N LEU A 80 0.89 9.35 -1.31
CA LEU A 80 0.80 10.73 -1.78
C LEU A 80 -0.59 11.32 -1.52
N GLU A 81 -1.65 10.55 -1.78
CA GLU A 81 -3.02 10.98 -1.51
C GLU A 81 -3.25 11.17 -0.01
N GLU A 82 -2.83 10.20 0.81
CA GLU A 82 -2.89 10.29 2.29
C GLU A 82 -2.12 11.50 2.82
N THR A 83 -0.93 11.79 2.26
CA THR A 83 -0.12 12.94 2.66
C THR A 83 -0.76 14.26 2.25
N ARG A 84 -1.37 14.31 1.06
CA ARG A 84 -2.05 15.49 0.55
C ARG A 84 -3.28 15.83 1.38
N GLU A 85 -4.12 14.83 1.66
CA GLU A 85 -5.28 14.98 2.55
C GLU A 85 -4.84 15.47 3.95
N ARG A 86 -3.74 14.91 4.48
CA ARG A 86 -3.18 15.34 5.76
C ARG A 86 -2.76 16.81 5.76
N LEU A 87 -2.12 17.28 4.69
CA LEU A 87 -1.65 18.67 4.59
C LEU A 87 -2.80 19.66 4.48
N GLU A 88 -3.80 19.36 3.66
CA GLU A 88 -4.99 20.21 3.51
C GLU A 88 -5.74 20.31 4.85
N GLN A 89 -5.95 19.18 5.54
CA GLN A 89 -6.61 19.14 6.85
C GLN A 89 -5.79 19.86 7.95
N THR A 90 -4.46 19.71 7.95
CA THR A 90 -3.57 20.37 8.93
C THR A 90 -3.57 21.88 8.75
N ALA A 91 -3.51 22.36 7.51
CA ALA A 91 -3.49 23.78 7.20
C ALA A 91 -4.79 24.46 7.68
N ASP A 92 -5.94 23.82 7.47
CA ASP A 92 -7.22 24.32 7.95
C ASP A 92 -7.35 24.24 9.48
N MET A 93 -7.01 23.11 10.11
CA MET A 93 -7.13 22.92 11.55
C MET A 93 -6.23 23.88 12.36
N SER A 94 -5.04 24.21 11.85
CA SER A 94 -4.10 25.09 12.56
C SER A 94 -4.70 26.46 12.92
N ARG A 95 -5.66 26.95 12.12
CA ARG A 95 -6.35 28.23 12.33
C ARG A 95 -7.35 28.20 13.48
N PHE A 96 -7.80 27.01 13.86
CA PHE A 96 -8.76 26.76 14.93
C PHE A 96 -8.07 26.23 16.18
N THR A 97 -6.75 26.38 16.30
CA THR A 97 -6.02 25.88 17.47
C THR A 97 -6.45 26.63 18.72
N HIS A 98 -6.96 25.88 19.70
CA HIS A 98 -7.31 26.42 21.00
C HIS A 98 -6.10 26.32 21.94
N PRO A 99 -5.63 27.43 22.55
CA PRO A 99 -4.53 27.37 23.52
C PRO A 99 -4.99 26.62 24.77
N LEU A 100 -4.16 25.69 25.27
CA LEU A 100 -4.40 25.05 26.56
C LEU A 100 -3.48 25.69 27.61
N ASP A 101 -4.07 26.34 28.61
CA ASP A 101 -3.34 26.87 29.75
C ASP A 101 -3.30 25.81 30.87
N PRO A 102 -2.17 25.60 31.55
CA PRO A 102 -2.12 24.82 32.80
C PRO A 102 -3.19 25.20 33.85
N VAL A 103 -3.69 26.43 33.85
CA VAL A 103 -4.79 26.85 34.74
C VAL A 103 -6.11 26.15 34.40
N ASP A 104 -6.37 25.84 33.12
CA ASP A 104 -7.58 25.14 32.68
C ASP A 104 -7.68 23.74 33.30
N LEU A 105 -6.56 23.02 33.38
CA LEU A 105 -6.48 21.73 34.07
C LEU A 105 -6.91 21.86 35.53
N LYS A 106 -6.39 22.87 36.25
CA LYS A 106 -6.67 23.05 37.68
C LYS A 106 -8.14 23.39 37.96
N ASP A 107 -8.76 24.22 37.11
CA ASP A 107 -10.18 24.54 37.22
C ASP A 107 -11.05 23.33 36.88
N LEU A 108 -10.70 22.57 35.82
CA LEU A 108 -11.38 21.34 35.46
C LEU A 108 -11.29 20.26 36.54
N PHE A 109 -10.14 20.09 37.21
CA PHE A 109 -10.01 19.19 38.36
C PHE A 109 -10.97 19.57 39.50
N SER A 110 -11.21 20.86 39.70
CA SER A 110 -12.05 21.35 40.79
C SER A 110 -13.55 21.18 40.48
N ARG A 111 -13.96 21.36 39.22
CA ARG A 111 -15.37 21.34 38.80
C ARG A 111 -15.84 19.98 38.26
N TYR A 112 -14.95 19.21 37.63
CA TYR A 112 -15.27 17.96 36.93
C TYR A 112 -14.21 16.88 37.22
N PRO A 113 -14.20 16.27 38.42
CA PRO A 113 -13.16 15.32 38.84
C PRO A 113 -13.07 14.05 37.97
N HIS A 114 -14.16 13.62 37.33
CA HIS A 114 -14.15 12.47 36.43
C HIS A 114 -13.60 12.83 35.04
N ALA A 115 -14.07 13.93 34.45
CA ALA A 115 -13.59 14.38 33.14
C ALA A 115 -12.14 14.88 33.16
N SER A 116 -11.66 15.39 34.29
CA SER A 116 -10.25 15.79 34.46
C SER A 116 -9.28 14.61 34.36
N ARG A 117 -9.66 13.40 34.79
CA ARG A 117 -8.85 12.18 34.57
C ARG A 117 -8.65 11.88 33.08
N GLY A 118 -9.70 12.06 32.29
CA GLY A 118 -9.61 11.93 30.83
C GLY A 118 -8.64 12.94 30.24
N LEU A 119 -8.75 14.20 30.65
CA LEU A 119 -7.85 15.25 30.16
C LEU A 119 -6.40 15.02 30.62
N GLU A 120 -6.18 14.58 31.85
CA GLU A 120 -4.86 14.25 32.39
C GLU A 120 -4.19 13.15 31.56
N LEU A 121 -4.91 12.07 31.24
CA LEU A 121 -4.40 11.01 30.37
C LEU A 121 -4.05 11.55 28.98
N ILE A 122 -4.93 12.36 28.38
CA ILE A 122 -4.69 12.98 27.07
C ILE A 122 -3.44 13.87 27.09
N MET A 123 -3.27 14.67 28.15
CA MET A 123 -2.11 15.54 28.32
C MET A 123 -0.83 14.75 28.54
N HIS A 124 -0.87 13.66 29.31
CA HIS A 124 0.27 12.76 29.47
C HIS A 124 0.70 12.11 28.14
N LEU A 125 -0.26 11.67 27.32
CA LEU A 125 0.04 11.13 25.97
C LEU A 125 0.60 12.20 25.04
N ARG A 126 0.15 13.45 25.18
CA ARG A 126 0.69 14.61 24.45
C ARG A 126 2.14 14.90 24.85
N GLU A 127 2.45 14.90 26.14
CA GLU A 127 3.82 15.09 26.67
C GLU A 127 4.77 13.98 26.22
N ARG A 128 4.27 12.75 26.09
CA ARG A 128 5.00 11.62 25.50
C ARG A 128 5.19 11.73 23.98
N ASN A 129 4.66 12.78 23.36
CA ASN A 129 4.72 13.02 21.92
C ASN A 129 4.14 11.85 21.09
N VAL A 130 3.04 11.26 21.56
CA VAL A 130 2.32 10.22 20.82
C VAL A 130 1.80 10.81 19.51
N GLY A 131 2.19 10.18 18.40
CA GLY A 131 1.95 10.69 17.06
C GLY A 131 0.62 10.26 16.46
N TRP A 132 0.22 10.98 15.41
CA TRP A 132 -0.89 10.56 14.55
C TRP A 132 -0.46 9.47 13.57
N ARG A 133 -1.26 8.40 13.48
CA ARG A 133 -1.08 7.29 12.55
C ARG A 133 -2.46 6.75 12.15
N LEU A 134 -2.80 6.81 10.87
CA LEU A 134 -4.02 6.20 10.34
C LEU A 134 -4.04 4.69 10.66
N GLY A 135 -5.11 4.22 11.33
CA GLY A 135 -5.23 2.82 11.78
C GLY A 135 -4.30 2.44 12.94
N GLY A 136 -3.58 3.39 13.54
CA GLY A 136 -2.82 3.18 14.77
C GLY A 136 -3.76 2.99 15.96
N GLN A 137 -3.40 2.13 16.92
CA GLN A 137 -4.28 1.74 18.03
C GLN A 137 -3.56 1.68 19.39
N ASN A 138 -2.30 2.13 19.47
CA ASN A 138 -1.55 2.12 20.72
C ASN A 138 -0.52 3.25 20.77
N PRO A 139 -0.02 3.63 21.96
CA PRO A 139 0.90 4.76 22.11
C PRO A 139 2.23 4.61 21.38
N ASP A 140 2.71 3.38 21.16
CA ASP A 140 4.01 3.12 20.53
C ASP A 140 3.96 3.31 19.01
N VAL A 141 2.82 2.98 18.39
CA VAL A 141 2.57 3.15 16.95
C VAL A 141 1.98 4.53 16.64
N GLY A 142 1.22 5.08 17.59
CA GLY A 142 0.38 6.25 17.39
C GLY A 142 -1.09 5.87 17.18
N PHE A 143 -1.92 6.89 17.01
CA PHE A 143 -3.38 6.74 16.87
C PHE A 143 -3.93 7.57 15.73
N ASP A 144 -5.11 7.19 15.22
CA ASP A 144 -6.00 8.13 14.57
C ASP A 144 -7.02 8.70 15.56
N SER A 145 -7.91 9.57 15.10
CA SER A 145 -8.86 10.28 15.98
C SER A 145 -9.81 9.34 16.76
N PRO A 146 -10.58 8.43 16.12
CA PRO A 146 -11.48 7.55 16.84
C PRO A 146 -10.74 6.48 17.66
N SER A 147 -9.63 5.91 17.18
CA SER A 147 -8.84 4.95 17.96
C SER A 147 -8.22 5.57 19.22
N PHE A 148 -7.83 6.85 19.15
CA PHE A 148 -7.37 7.59 20.32
C PHE A 148 -8.49 7.78 21.36
N ALA A 149 -9.68 8.21 20.91
CA ALA A 149 -10.83 8.39 21.80
C ALA A 149 -11.22 7.06 22.47
N ALA A 150 -11.26 5.99 21.68
CA ALA A 150 -11.45 4.62 22.14
C ALA A 150 -10.44 4.22 23.23
N PHE A 151 -9.15 4.40 22.96
CA PHE A 151 -8.07 4.06 23.90
C PHE A 151 -8.22 4.81 25.22
N VAL A 152 -8.50 6.11 25.19
CA VAL A 152 -8.71 6.91 26.40
C VAL A 152 -9.90 6.39 27.21
N LEU A 153 -11.00 5.99 26.56
CA LEU A 153 -12.15 5.41 27.27
C LEU A 153 -11.85 4.02 27.83
N GLU A 154 -11.12 3.19 27.11
CA GLU A 154 -10.73 1.85 27.54
C GLU A 154 -9.78 1.89 28.75
N GLU A 155 -8.75 2.73 28.71
CA GLU A 155 -7.79 2.91 29.79
C GLU A 155 -8.47 3.41 31.09
N LEU A 156 -9.58 4.14 30.95
CA LEU A 156 -10.39 4.64 32.07
C LEU A 156 -11.50 3.65 32.50
N GLY A 157 -11.59 2.48 31.87
CA GLY A 157 -12.60 1.46 32.17
C GLY A 157 -14.03 1.85 31.79
N LEU A 158 -14.19 2.79 30.85
CA LEU A 158 -15.49 3.31 30.37
C LEU A 158 -15.96 2.61 29.08
N LEU A 159 -15.09 1.83 28.46
CA LEU A 159 -15.39 1.08 27.25
C LEU A 159 -14.81 -0.33 27.35
N GLU A 160 -15.68 -1.33 27.24
CA GLU A 160 -15.27 -2.74 27.29
C GLU A 160 -15.09 -3.33 25.88
N GLY A 161 -14.21 -4.33 25.74
CA GLY A 161 -14.15 -5.19 24.56
C GLY A 161 -13.34 -4.69 23.37
N GLY A 162 -12.44 -3.72 23.59
CA GLY A 162 -11.39 -3.29 22.65
C GLY A 162 -11.84 -2.95 21.23
N PHE A 163 -10.86 -2.65 20.37
CA PHE A 163 -11.04 -2.47 18.93
C PHE A 163 -10.27 -3.55 18.17
N GLU A 164 -10.80 -3.94 17.01
CA GLU A 164 -10.16 -4.94 16.18
C GLU A 164 -8.94 -4.33 15.49
N PRO A 165 -7.77 -4.98 15.52
CA PRO A 165 -6.59 -4.52 14.79
C PRO A 165 -6.87 -4.33 13.30
N GLY A 166 -6.49 -3.18 12.75
CA GLY A 166 -6.65 -2.88 11.33
C GLY A 166 -8.05 -2.42 10.91
N GLU A 167 -8.94 -2.14 11.87
CA GLU A 167 -10.21 -1.47 11.58
C GLU A 167 -9.96 -0.07 11.00
N SER A 168 -10.76 0.33 10.00
CA SER A 168 -10.62 1.65 9.37
C SER A 168 -11.15 2.75 10.30
N LEU A 169 -10.60 3.96 10.16
CA LEU A 169 -11.02 5.15 10.91
C LEU A 169 -12.55 5.33 10.92
N LEU A 170 -13.20 5.24 9.76
CA LEU A 170 -14.66 5.38 9.63
C LEU A 170 -15.43 4.27 10.35
N ALA A 171 -14.92 3.03 10.32
CA ALA A 171 -15.54 1.91 11.01
C ALA A 171 -15.43 2.06 12.53
N THR A 172 -14.24 2.39 13.05
CA THR A 172 -14.00 2.67 14.48
C THR A 172 -14.87 3.83 14.97
N SER A 173 -14.97 4.93 14.21
CA SER A 173 -15.82 6.07 14.54
C SER A 173 -17.30 5.69 14.58
N ARG A 174 -17.80 4.96 13.58
CA ARG A 174 -19.20 4.47 13.57
C ARG A 174 -19.49 3.57 14.76
N ARG A 175 -18.59 2.62 15.07
CA ARG A 175 -18.73 1.70 16.20
C ARG A 175 -18.79 2.46 17.53
N LEU A 176 -17.92 3.46 17.75
CA LEU A 176 -18.01 4.34 18.92
C LEU A 176 -19.35 5.09 18.97
N PHE A 177 -19.80 5.63 17.83
CA PHE A 177 -21.06 6.38 17.73
C PHE A 177 -22.30 5.51 18.02
N GLU A 178 -22.27 4.23 17.69
CA GLU A 178 -23.37 3.29 17.94
C GLU A 178 -23.35 2.74 19.37
N ARG A 179 -22.17 2.55 19.96
CA ARG A 179 -22.02 1.98 21.31
C ARG A 179 -22.32 2.97 22.43
N LEU A 180 -21.99 4.24 22.24
CA LEU A 180 -22.12 5.25 23.28
C LEU A 180 -23.54 5.85 23.32
N PRO A 181 -24.07 6.24 24.49
CA PRO A 181 -25.39 6.84 24.59
C PRO A 181 -25.49 8.18 23.83
N PRO A 182 -26.57 8.43 23.07
CA PRO A 182 -26.77 9.69 22.37
C PRO A 182 -27.06 10.85 23.33
N THR A 183 -26.66 12.06 22.94
CA THR A 183 -27.05 13.29 23.64
C THR A 183 -27.27 14.44 22.66
N GLY A 184 -28.14 15.39 23.02
CA GLY A 184 -28.45 16.56 22.19
C GLY A 184 -27.46 17.71 22.36
N SER A 185 -26.72 17.73 23.47
CA SER A 185 -25.70 18.75 23.77
C SER A 185 -24.56 18.10 24.53
N PRO A 186 -23.28 18.36 24.17
CA PRO A 186 -22.15 17.78 24.86
C PRO A 186 -21.95 18.43 26.24
N GLU A 187 -21.62 17.60 27.23
CA GLU A 187 -21.08 18.03 28.52
C GLU A 187 -19.57 17.81 28.56
N VAL A 188 -18.90 18.38 29.58
CA VAL A 188 -17.46 18.23 29.76
C VAL A 188 -17.11 16.74 29.88
N GLY A 189 -16.18 16.29 29.04
CA GLY A 189 -15.76 14.90 28.89
C GLY A 189 -16.52 14.11 27.83
N ASP A 190 -17.63 14.60 27.28
CA ASP A 190 -18.37 13.90 26.21
C ASP A 190 -17.61 13.90 24.87
N LEU A 191 -18.02 13.03 23.95
CA LEU A 191 -17.42 12.96 22.62
C LEU A 191 -18.25 13.73 21.57
N VAL A 192 -17.53 14.48 20.74
CA VAL A 192 -18.06 15.16 19.56
C VAL A 192 -17.56 14.44 18.31
N PHE A 193 -18.50 14.12 17.42
CA PHE A 193 -18.23 13.44 16.15
C PHE A 193 -18.32 14.44 15.01
N TYR A 194 -17.36 14.41 14.11
CA TYR A 194 -17.23 15.31 12.98
C TYR A 194 -17.20 14.52 11.66
N PRO A 195 -17.33 15.21 10.51
CA PRO A 195 -17.16 14.59 9.19
C PRO A 195 -15.80 13.91 9.05
N ALA A 196 -15.68 13.03 8.06
CA ALA A 196 -14.51 12.18 7.85
C ALA A 196 -14.15 11.24 9.03
N GLY A 197 -15.01 11.12 10.05
CA GLY A 197 -14.86 10.17 11.15
C GLY A 197 -14.03 10.67 12.34
N TYR A 198 -13.73 11.97 12.40
CA TYR A 198 -13.07 12.58 13.55
C TYR A 198 -13.94 12.51 14.81
N VAL A 199 -13.29 12.18 15.94
CA VAL A 199 -13.91 12.03 17.27
C VAL A 199 -13.00 12.71 18.30
N LEU A 200 -13.52 13.72 18.98
CA LEU A 200 -12.75 14.54 19.93
C LEU A 200 -13.54 14.69 21.25
N PHE A 201 -12.82 14.83 22.37
CA PHE A 201 -13.43 15.07 23.67
C PHE A 201 -13.78 16.55 23.84
N PHE A 202 -14.96 16.83 24.36
CA PHE A 202 -15.44 18.18 24.64
C PHE A 202 -15.04 18.64 26.03
N TYR A 203 -14.52 19.86 26.14
CA TYR A 203 -14.17 20.50 27.40
C TYR A 203 -14.54 21.99 27.37
N ARG A 204 -14.33 22.65 28.51
CA ARG A 204 -14.43 24.10 28.64
C ARG A 204 -13.19 24.62 29.36
N ASP A 205 -12.67 25.75 28.91
CA ASP A 205 -11.55 26.44 29.56
C ASP A 205 -11.99 27.15 30.85
N GLN A 206 -11.04 27.79 31.53
CA GLN A 206 -11.30 28.57 32.75
C GLN A 206 -12.34 29.70 32.57
N ASP A 207 -12.43 30.27 31.36
CA ASP A 207 -13.37 31.33 30.98
C ASP A 207 -14.74 30.78 30.53
N GLY A 208 -14.89 29.45 30.51
CA GLY A 208 -16.09 28.73 30.10
C GLY A 208 -16.26 28.57 28.59
N GLN A 209 -15.25 28.96 27.79
CA GLN A 209 -15.24 28.78 26.34
C GLN A 209 -15.10 27.30 26.01
N PRO A 210 -15.90 26.77 25.07
CA PRO A 210 -15.83 25.38 24.70
C PRO A 210 -14.61 25.12 23.81
N PHE A 211 -13.96 23.98 24.01
CA PHE A 211 -12.95 23.46 23.10
C PHE A 211 -13.11 21.94 22.96
N VAL A 212 -12.51 21.39 21.91
CA VAL A 212 -12.41 19.94 21.75
C VAL A 212 -10.96 19.51 21.67
N ILE A 213 -10.63 18.35 22.21
CA ILE A 213 -9.26 17.83 22.23
C ILE A 213 -9.22 16.36 21.83
N GLY A 214 -8.20 15.99 21.06
CA GLY A 214 -7.95 14.61 20.70
C GLY A 214 -6.87 14.49 19.64
N MET A 215 -6.75 13.30 19.06
CA MET A 215 -5.75 13.01 18.05
C MET A 215 -6.14 13.59 16.69
N THR A 216 -5.25 14.39 16.12
CA THR A 216 -5.40 15.08 14.82
C THR A 216 -4.15 14.83 13.98
N PRO A 217 -4.15 15.14 12.67
CA PRO A 217 -2.93 15.16 11.85
C PRO A 217 -1.73 15.91 12.44
N MET A 218 -1.98 16.90 13.31
CA MET A 218 -0.97 17.70 14.04
C MET A 218 -0.49 17.04 15.34
N GLY A 219 -0.97 15.83 15.66
CA GLY A 219 -0.82 15.18 16.96
C GLY A 219 -2.01 15.45 17.87
N ILE A 220 -1.80 15.33 19.18
CA ILE A 220 -2.85 15.65 20.17
C ILE A 220 -2.98 17.17 20.27
N ALA A 221 -4.10 17.69 19.78
CA ALA A 221 -4.37 19.12 19.68
C ALA A 221 -5.74 19.47 20.26
N ALA A 222 -5.82 20.66 20.87
CA ALA A 222 -7.09 21.28 21.21
C ALA A 222 -7.49 22.25 20.10
N LEU A 223 -8.77 22.21 19.72
CA LEU A 223 -9.34 22.98 18.64
C LEU A 223 -10.63 23.67 19.12
N ASP A 224 -10.97 24.79 18.50
CA ASP A 224 -12.28 25.41 18.64
C ASP A 224 -13.35 24.47 18.04
N PRO A 225 -14.51 24.24 18.69
CA PRO A 225 -15.47 23.22 18.25
C PRO A 225 -16.12 23.47 16.88
N ASP A 226 -15.99 24.66 16.34
CA ASP A 226 -16.53 25.06 15.03
C ASP A 226 -15.54 24.90 13.88
N PHE A 227 -14.36 24.30 14.12
CA PHE A 227 -13.41 23.92 13.06
C PHE A 227 -14.08 23.06 11.96
N ALA A 228 -15.15 22.33 12.31
CA ALA A 228 -16.05 21.64 11.40
C ALA A 228 -17.45 21.55 12.01
N VAL A 229 -18.48 21.34 11.19
CA VAL A 229 -19.86 21.16 11.67
C VAL A 229 -20.00 19.76 12.31
N PRO A 230 -20.36 19.64 13.61
CA PRO A 230 -20.54 18.34 14.24
C PRO A 230 -21.65 17.50 13.61
N VAL A 231 -21.40 16.19 13.47
CA VAL A 231 -22.36 15.17 13.02
C VAL A 231 -23.20 14.65 14.19
N GLY A 232 -22.67 14.70 15.42
CA GLY A 232 -23.42 14.38 16.62
C GLY A 232 -22.57 14.28 17.89
N PHE A 233 -23.25 14.05 19.02
CA PHE A 233 -22.62 14.00 20.34
C PHE A 233 -22.94 12.69 21.05
N ARG A 234 -22.00 12.19 21.86
CA ARG A 234 -22.16 10.97 22.65
C ARG A 234 -21.64 11.12 24.07
N ARG A 235 -22.36 10.49 25.00
CA ARG A 235 -21.93 10.40 26.40
C ARG A 235 -20.77 9.43 26.53
N SER A 236 -19.63 9.95 26.99
CA SER A 236 -18.43 9.15 27.20
C SER A 236 -18.44 8.37 28.52
N GLY A 237 -19.28 8.82 29.48
CA GLY A 237 -19.22 8.37 30.87
C GLY A 237 -18.29 9.19 31.75
N LEU A 238 -17.45 10.06 31.17
CA LEU A 238 -16.58 10.98 31.92
C LEU A 238 -17.33 12.16 32.55
N SER A 239 -18.53 12.46 32.04
CA SER A 239 -19.36 13.56 32.52
C SER A 239 -20.16 13.23 33.79
N ARG A 240 -20.04 12.01 34.34
CA ARG A 240 -20.84 11.50 35.46
C ARG A 240 -20.00 11.23 36.69
#